data_AF-A0A4Q2D9S3-F1
#
_entry.id   AF-A0A4Q2D9S3-F1
#
_cell.length_a   1.000
_cell.length_b   1.000
_cell.length_c   1.000
_cell.angle_alpha   90.00
_cell.angle_beta   90.00
_cell.angle_gamma   90.00
#
_symmetry.space_group_name_H-M   'P 1'
#
loop_
_entity.id
_entity.type
_entity.pdbx_description
1 polymer ?
#
loop_
_entity_poly.entity_id
_entity_poly.type
_entity_poly.pdbx_seq_one_letter_code
_entity_poly.pdbx_strand_id
1 'polypeptide(L)'
;MPNIRRLVDSSDPFILRSLELLMGPTSDFATKKFVGLLNSNREKSSEIVDLALKVVDGSVIPITRTNFDDPSFKHAFERVFPGLSILARILTCFKQSRSSDVQNLEAQLYPRIIESWSKVAGWLMRLAINASQSPNAQDILGLCSEILDGVAHNASRDSNKLELLSLPITAHAVFLLLSQSPSSQQGRYIFVIGGSGECNIIQVFSSFVSTEVGRQNFILTLNSSNRKTRQRIIASLIERSSQMVAFPTGLGISRVSTIQGLSRLINGVSCLLEDDDILYSLSRLNFIQKYAASYASIAEEASRDRDRDPEFWNLLSLSTVTFLQELILKHAKNPYRSLVHALDGHLFPCVELCLLNLESHKIIEDVLDRFCAEVSKYFTSSETCRAWALSSQPHRRQEKLSQRYPGERYSIMAGFWNSLQDGLQLSKTDRLCPEPILNKCAFD
;
A
#
# COMPACT_ATOMS: atom_id res chain seq x y z
N MET A 1 -32.32 -0.86 0.14
CA MET A 1 -33.00 -0.87 1.46
C MET A 1 -33.94 -2.06 1.75
N PRO A 2 -34.61 -2.74 0.80
CA PRO A 2 -35.67 -3.70 1.17
C PRO A 2 -35.20 -5.02 1.82
N ASN A 3 -33.94 -5.42 1.70
CA ASN A 3 -33.49 -6.75 2.20
C ASN A 3 -33.06 -6.79 3.68
N ILE A 4 -32.48 -5.73 4.26
CA ILE A 4 -32.09 -5.75 5.69
C ILE A 4 -33.32 -5.76 6.61
N ARG A 5 -34.35 -4.98 6.27
CA ARG A 5 -35.60 -4.95 7.05
C ARG A 5 -36.35 -6.28 7.06
N ARG A 6 -36.06 -7.19 6.12
CA ARG A 6 -36.59 -8.56 6.10
C ARG A 6 -35.78 -9.53 6.98
N LEU A 7 -34.55 -9.17 7.34
CA LEU A 7 -33.64 -9.98 8.16
C LEU A 7 -33.78 -9.68 9.66
N VAL A 8 -34.35 -8.52 10.00
CA VAL A 8 -34.56 -8.08 11.38
C VAL A 8 -36.03 -8.27 11.69
N ASP A 9 -36.33 -8.99 12.77
CA ASP A 9 -37.69 -9.03 13.30
C ASP A 9 -38.07 -7.60 13.67
N SER A 10 -39.03 -7.02 12.95
CA SER A 10 -39.20 -5.57 12.75
C SER A 10 -39.68 -4.79 13.99
N SER A 11 -39.54 -5.36 15.18
CA SER A 11 -40.15 -4.89 16.42
C SER A 11 -39.17 -4.28 17.42
N ASP A 12 -37.84 -4.48 17.29
CA ASP A 12 -36.88 -3.87 18.22
C ASP A 12 -36.44 -2.45 17.77
N PRO A 13 -36.87 -1.39 18.49
CA PRO A 13 -36.50 -0.01 18.13
C PRO A 13 -35.00 0.25 18.22
N PHE A 14 -34.28 -0.47 19.08
CA PHE A 14 -32.83 -0.32 19.23
C PHE A 14 -32.09 -0.80 17.99
N ILE A 15 -32.46 -1.98 17.48
CA ILE A 15 -31.84 -2.56 16.28
C ILE A 15 -32.16 -1.70 15.06
N LEU A 16 -33.43 -1.29 14.90
CA LEU A 16 -33.83 -0.40 13.79
C LEU A 16 -33.05 0.91 13.82
N ARG A 17 -32.93 1.53 14.99
CA ARG A 17 -32.19 2.79 15.13
C ARG A 17 -30.70 2.64 14.86
N SER A 18 -30.12 1.52 15.29
CA SER A 18 -28.72 1.19 15.04
C SER A 18 -28.45 1.01 13.55
N LEU A 19 -29.33 0.31 12.85
CA LEU A 19 -29.23 0.12 11.40
C LEU A 19 -29.44 1.43 10.63
N GLU A 20 -30.34 2.30 11.07
CA GLU A 20 -30.48 3.64 10.48
C GLU A 20 -29.19 4.45 10.57
N LEU A 21 -28.49 4.40 11.71
CA LEU A 21 -27.23 5.10 11.91
C LEU A 21 -26.10 4.50 11.07
N LEU A 22 -26.02 3.17 10.97
CA LEU A 22 -24.99 2.47 10.19
C LEU A 22 -25.17 2.62 8.68
N MET A 23 -26.42 2.67 8.22
CA MET A 23 -26.76 2.80 6.81
C MET A 23 -26.81 4.27 6.34
N GLY A 24 -26.72 5.23 7.26
CA GLY A 24 -26.63 6.65 6.96
C GLY A 24 -25.26 7.05 6.39
N PRO A 25 -25.10 8.32 5.97
CA PRO A 25 -23.82 8.84 5.54
C PRO A 25 -22.81 8.79 6.68
N THR A 26 -21.61 8.26 6.38
CA THR A 26 -20.49 8.24 7.33
C THR A 26 -20.10 9.66 7.68
N SER A 27 -20.28 10.03 8.94
CA SER A 27 -19.82 11.30 9.50
C SER A 27 -19.39 11.06 10.93
N ASP A 28 -18.43 11.85 11.43
CA ASP A 28 -18.00 11.77 12.83
C ASP A 28 -19.18 11.86 13.81
N PHE A 29 -20.20 12.63 13.44
CA PHE A 29 -21.42 12.75 14.21
C PHE A 29 -22.26 11.45 14.22
N ALA A 30 -22.41 10.79 13.07
CA ALA A 30 -23.10 9.51 12.98
C ALA A 30 -22.33 8.42 13.74
N THR A 31 -21.00 8.37 13.61
CA THR A 31 -20.13 7.45 14.36
C THR A 31 -20.29 7.65 15.86
N LYS A 32 -20.20 8.89 16.36
CA LYS A 32 -20.39 9.19 17.79
C LYS A 32 -21.78 8.80 18.30
N LYS A 33 -22.82 9.06 17.51
CA LYS A 33 -24.21 8.67 17.85
C LYS A 33 -24.37 7.15 17.89
N PHE A 34 -23.81 6.45 16.93
CA PHE A 34 -23.87 4.99 16.88
C PHE A 34 -23.13 4.38 18.07
N VAL A 35 -21.92 4.85 18.36
CA VAL A 35 -21.16 4.44 19.55
C VAL A 35 -21.93 4.71 20.84
N GLY A 36 -22.52 5.90 20.98
CA GLY A 36 -23.34 6.25 22.14
C GLY A 36 -24.58 5.34 22.28
N LEU A 37 -25.18 4.94 21.16
CA LEU A 37 -26.29 3.99 21.14
C LEU A 37 -25.84 2.59 21.55
N LEU A 38 -24.71 2.08 21.04
CA LEU A 38 -24.21 0.77 21.45
C LEU A 38 -23.87 0.74 22.96
N ASN A 39 -23.25 1.80 23.45
CA ASN A 39 -22.91 1.89 24.87
C ASN A 39 -24.13 1.99 25.80
N SER A 40 -25.27 2.48 25.32
CA SER A 40 -26.48 2.56 26.13
C SER A 40 -27.17 1.21 26.32
N ASN A 41 -26.86 0.20 25.50
CA ASN A 41 -27.35 -1.16 25.67
C ASN A 41 -26.35 -2.20 25.13
N ARG A 42 -25.46 -2.68 26.01
CA ARG A 42 -24.38 -3.62 25.67
C ARG A 42 -24.88 -4.98 25.21
N GLU A 43 -25.97 -5.47 25.79
CA GLU A 43 -26.57 -6.77 25.42
C GLU A 43 -27.07 -6.71 23.98
N LYS A 44 -27.89 -5.71 23.65
CA LYS A 44 -28.40 -5.51 22.29
C LYS A 44 -27.31 -5.11 21.28
N SER A 45 -26.19 -4.56 21.73
CA SER A 45 -25.04 -4.30 20.86
C SER A 45 -24.44 -5.59 20.31
N SER A 46 -24.39 -6.63 21.15
CA SER A 46 -23.95 -7.95 20.70
C SER A 46 -24.92 -8.59 19.69
N GLU A 47 -26.23 -8.33 19.83
CA GLU A 47 -27.23 -8.80 18.87
C GLU A 47 -27.05 -8.19 17.47
N ILE A 48 -26.57 -6.94 17.36
CA ILE A 48 -26.32 -6.31 16.05
C ILE A 48 -25.14 -6.99 15.34
N VAL A 49 -24.08 -7.32 16.08
CA VAL A 49 -22.95 -8.08 15.54
C VAL A 49 -23.40 -9.50 15.17
N ASP A 50 -24.15 -10.16 16.05
CA ASP A 50 -24.68 -11.49 15.77
C ASP A 50 -25.59 -11.49 14.55
N LEU A 51 -26.42 -10.46 14.37
CA LEU A 51 -27.24 -10.29 13.18
C LEU A 51 -26.36 -10.15 11.93
N ALA A 52 -25.33 -9.30 11.97
CA ALA A 52 -24.40 -9.14 10.86
C ALA A 52 -23.71 -10.47 10.51
N LEU A 53 -23.21 -11.20 11.52
CA LEU A 53 -22.50 -12.46 11.34
C LEU A 53 -23.42 -13.62 10.94
N LYS A 54 -24.64 -13.69 11.45
CA LYS A 54 -25.66 -14.70 11.11
C LYS A 54 -26.04 -14.64 9.64
N VAL A 55 -25.99 -13.45 9.05
CA VAL A 55 -26.27 -13.24 7.63
C VAL A 55 -25.09 -13.67 6.75
N VAL A 56 -23.87 -13.61 7.28
CA VAL A 56 -22.62 -14.06 6.63
C VAL A 56 -22.42 -15.56 6.86
N ASP A 57 -23.39 -16.36 6.43
CA ASP A 57 -23.33 -17.81 6.55
C ASP A 57 -22.40 -18.40 5.48
N GLY A 58 -21.39 -19.16 5.92
CA GLY A 58 -20.44 -19.85 5.05
C GLY A 58 -21.07 -21.00 4.26
N SER A 59 -22.20 -21.56 4.72
CA SER A 59 -22.92 -22.64 4.03
C SER A 59 -23.50 -22.20 2.68
N VAL A 60 -23.67 -20.89 2.49
CA VAL A 60 -24.28 -20.28 1.30
C VAL A 60 -23.21 -19.90 0.26
N ILE A 61 -21.91 -20.07 0.56
CA ILE A 61 -20.84 -19.81 -0.40
C ILE A 61 -20.93 -20.86 -1.53
N PRO A 62 -21.15 -20.45 -2.79
CA PRO A 62 -21.24 -21.41 -3.88
C PRO A 62 -19.90 -22.15 -4.08
N ILE A 63 -19.96 -23.48 -4.03
CA ILE A 63 -18.80 -24.38 -4.12
C ILE A 63 -18.16 -24.31 -5.53
N THR A 64 -18.96 -24.10 -6.57
CA THR A 64 -18.50 -23.98 -7.96
C THR A 64 -17.95 -22.60 -8.25
N ARG A 65 -17.16 -22.43 -9.33
CA ARG A 65 -16.78 -21.09 -9.84
C ARG A 65 -18.03 -20.45 -10.46
N THR A 66 -18.67 -19.58 -9.71
CA THR A 66 -19.85 -18.82 -10.11
C THR A 66 -19.46 -17.36 -10.25
N ASN A 67 -19.91 -16.71 -11.32
CA ASN A 67 -19.73 -15.29 -11.58
C ASN A 67 -20.95 -14.49 -11.06
N PHE A 68 -20.91 -13.17 -11.21
CA PHE A 68 -22.05 -12.30 -10.89
C PHE A 68 -23.28 -12.52 -11.78
N ASP A 69 -23.12 -13.20 -12.92
CA ASP A 69 -24.22 -13.55 -13.81
C ASP A 69 -24.99 -14.80 -13.34
N ASP A 70 -24.40 -15.61 -12.44
CA ASP A 70 -25.06 -16.75 -11.83
C ASP A 70 -26.18 -16.28 -10.87
N PRO A 71 -27.45 -16.63 -11.12
CA PRO A 71 -28.56 -16.22 -10.27
C PRO A 71 -28.42 -16.67 -8.81
N SER A 72 -27.80 -17.83 -8.58
CA SER A 72 -27.58 -18.38 -7.24
C SER A 72 -26.52 -17.58 -6.49
N PHE A 73 -25.44 -17.19 -7.17
CA PHE A 73 -24.44 -16.30 -6.59
C PHE A 73 -25.00 -14.91 -6.32
N LYS A 74 -25.78 -14.36 -7.26
CA LYS A 74 -26.44 -13.05 -7.09
C LYS A 74 -27.38 -13.05 -5.89
N HIS A 75 -28.21 -14.08 -5.73
CA HIS A 75 -29.09 -14.21 -4.57
C HIS A 75 -28.31 -14.34 -3.26
N ALA A 76 -27.25 -15.16 -3.24
CA ALA A 76 -26.38 -15.30 -2.07
C ALA A 76 -25.67 -13.98 -1.72
N PHE A 77 -25.16 -13.27 -2.73
CA PHE A 77 -24.55 -11.95 -2.60
C PHE A 77 -25.54 -10.93 -2.02
N GLU A 78 -26.75 -10.81 -2.57
CA GLU A 78 -27.78 -9.88 -2.09
C GLU A 78 -28.20 -10.15 -0.63
N ARG A 79 -28.09 -11.41 -0.19
CA ARG A 79 -28.31 -11.80 1.21
C ARG A 79 -27.15 -11.41 2.11
N VAL A 80 -25.90 -11.65 1.69
CA VAL A 80 -24.70 -11.52 2.55
C VAL A 80 -24.14 -10.11 2.59
N PHE A 81 -24.17 -9.40 1.46
CA PHE A 81 -23.59 -8.06 1.31
C PHE A 81 -24.06 -7.05 2.38
N PRO A 82 -25.35 -7.03 2.79
CA PRO A 82 -25.78 -6.16 3.87
C PRO A 82 -25.15 -6.47 5.23
N GLY A 83 -24.97 -7.75 5.57
CA GLY A 83 -24.29 -8.17 6.81
C GLY A 83 -22.82 -7.73 6.83
N LEU A 84 -22.12 -7.91 5.71
CA LEU A 84 -20.75 -7.41 5.55
C LEU A 84 -20.69 -5.87 5.62
N SER A 85 -21.65 -5.17 5.04
CA SER A 85 -21.74 -3.71 5.12
C SER A 85 -21.90 -3.23 6.57
N ILE A 86 -22.79 -3.88 7.34
CA ILE A 86 -22.97 -3.59 8.77
C ILE A 86 -21.65 -3.84 9.53
N LEU A 87 -20.99 -4.97 9.28
CA LEU A 87 -19.72 -5.31 9.92
C LEU A 87 -18.62 -4.29 9.60
N ALA A 88 -18.47 -3.90 8.33
CA ALA A 88 -17.52 -2.87 7.90
C ALA A 88 -17.73 -1.57 8.68
N ARG A 89 -18.98 -1.14 8.82
CA ARG A 89 -19.33 0.08 9.57
C ARG A 89 -19.00 -0.02 11.05
N ILE A 90 -19.28 -1.16 11.69
CA ILE A 90 -18.95 -1.40 13.09
C ILE A 90 -17.43 -1.29 13.29
N LEU A 91 -16.65 -1.95 12.43
CA LEU A 91 -15.19 -1.91 12.49
C LEU A 91 -14.62 -0.50 12.21
N THR A 92 -15.20 0.24 11.26
CA THR A 92 -14.84 1.64 11.01
C THR A 92 -15.12 2.52 12.24
N CYS A 93 -16.23 2.27 12.96
CA CYS A 93 -16.51 2.98 14.21
C CYS A 93 -15.47 2.69 15.30
N PHE A 94 -15.03 1.43 15.44
CA PHE A 94 -13.96 1.07 16.37
C PHE A 94 -12.64 1.73 16.01
N LYS A 95 -12.30 1.75 14.72
CA LYS A 95 -11.11 2.43 14.21
C LYS A 95 -11.10 3.94 14.52
N GLN A 96 -12.24 4.62 14.38
CA GLN A 96 -12.33 6.08 14.50
C GLN A 96 -12.38 6.59 15.95
N SER A 97 -12.89 5.78 16.90
CA SER A 97 -13.07 6.22 18.28
C SER A 97 -11.94 5.76 19.19
N ARG A 98 -11.45 6.68 20.03
CA ARG A 98 -10.47 6.38 21.10
C ARG A 98 -11.08 6.39 22.50
N SER A 99 -12.41 6.42 22.61
CA SER A 99 -13.07 6.42 23.92
C SER A 99 -12.91 5.06 24.61
N SER A 100 -12.78 5.08 25.94
CA SER A 100 -12.74 3.87 26.77
C SER A 100 -13.96 2.98 26.55
N ASP A 101 -15.12 3.58 26.30
CA ASP A 101 -16.35 2.82 26.07
C ASP A 101 -16.30 2.03 24.76
N VAL A 102 -15.69 2.58 23.71
CA VAL A 102 -15.51 1.84 22.44
C VAL A 102 -14.50 0.71 22.61
N GLN A 103 -13.43 0.91 23.36
CA GLN A 103 -12.45 -0.15 23.64
C GLN A 103 -13.09 -1.32 24.39
N ASN A 104 -13.95 -1.03 25.37
CA ASN A 104 -14.70 -2.06 26.11
C ASN A 104 -15.65 -2.84 25.19
N LEU A 105 -16.35 -2.13 24.30
CA LEU A 105 -17.27 -2.71 23.34
C LEU A 105 -16.52 -3.55 22.28
N GLU A 106 -15.39 -3.06 21.81
CA GLU A 106 -14.48 -3.76 20.89
C GLU A 106 -14.00 -5.09 21.50
N ALA A 107 -13.54 -5.06 22.76
CA ALA A 107 -13.12 -6.25 23.48
C ALA A 107 -14.24 -7.28 23.69
N GLN A 108 -15.49 -6.82 23.86
CA GLN A 108 -16.66 -7.69 24.00
C GLN A 108 -17.07 -8.34 22.67
N LEU A 109 -16.92 -7.64 21.55
CA LEU A 109 -17.48 -8.05 20.27
C LEU A 109 -16.50 -8.84 19.40
N TYR A 110 -15.20 -8.61 19.51
CA TYR A 110 -14.22 -9.36 18.72
C TYR A 110 -14.25 -10.88 18.89
N PRO A 111 -14.45 -11.47 20.08
CA PRO A 111 -14.54 -12.92 20.21
C PRO A 111 -15.56 -13.55 19.26
N ARG A 112 -16.71 -12.89 19.08
CA ARG A 112 -17.77 -13.33 18.13
C ARG A 112 -17.32 -13.19 16.68
N ILE A 113 -16.61 -12.11 16.35
CA ILE A 113 -16.03 -11.89 15.02
C ILE A 113 -14.99 -12.97 14.72
N ILE A 114 -14.12 -13.30 15.68
CA ILE A 114 -13.09 -14.35 15.57
C ILE A 114 -13.73 -15.71 15.28
N GLU A 115 -14.75 -16.11 16.06
CA GLU A 115 -15.47 -17.37 15.87
C GLU A 115 -16.10 -17.50 14.46
N SER A 116 -16.54 -16.37 13.89
CA SER A 116 -17.15 -16.33 12.56
C SER A 116 -16.19 -15.92 11.44
N TRP A 117 -14.92 -15.67 11.75
CA TRP A 117 -14.00 -15.01 10.81
C TRP A 117 -13.76 -15.84 9.55
N SER A 118 -13.68 -17.16 9.68
CA SER A 118 -13.54 -18.06 8.53
C SER A 118 -14.65 -17.87 7.49
N LYS A 119 -15.89 -17.61 7.93
CA LYS A 119 -17.04 -17.34 7.06
C LYS A 119 -16.94 -15.95 6.44
N VAL A 120 -16.62 -14.94 7.25
CA VAL A 120 -16.43 -13.56 6.81
C VAL A 120 -15.34 -13.49 5.75
N ALA A 121 -14.13 -13.96 6.07
CA ALA A 121 -13.00 -13.96 5.17
C ALA A 121 -13.25 -14.82 3.92
N GLY A 122 -13.92 -15.98 4.04
CA GLY A 122 -14.35 -16.77 2.89
C GLY A 122 -15.22 -15.98 1.91
N TRP A 123 -16.18 -15.21 2.43
CA TRP A 123 -16.97 -14.28 1.61
C TRP A 123 -16.13 -13.14 1.03
N LEU A 124 -15.25 -12.50 1.80
CA LEU A 124 -14.37 -11.45 1.28
C LEU A 124 -13.50 -11.94 0.12
N MET A 125 -12.91 -13.13 0.27
CA MET A 125 -12.13 -13.78 -0.78
C MET A 125 -13.00 -14.02 -2.03
N ARG A 126 -14.22 -14.53 -1.85
CA ARG A 126 -15.13 -14.82 -2.96
C ARG A 126 -15.57 -13.55 -3.69
N LEU A 127 -15.86 -12.49 -2.94
CA LEU A 127 -16.18 -11.17 -3.48
C LEU A 127 -15.01 -10.61 -4.28
N ALA A 128 -13.80 -10.63 -3.71
CA ALA A 128 -12.60 -10.15 -4.37
C ALA A 128 -12.31 -10.93 -5.67
N ILE A 129 -12.47 -12.25 -5.69
CA ILE A 129 -12.25 -13.07 -6.89
C ILE A 129 -13.21 -12.69 -8.03
N ASN A 130 -14.46 -12.35 -7.71
CA ASN A 130 -15.49 -12.07 -8.71
C ASN A 130 -15.66 -10.57 -9.01
N ALA A 131 -15.01 -9.69 -8.23
CA ALA A 131 -15.20 -8.25 -8.34
C ALA A 131 -14.94 -7.72 -9.75
N SER A 132 -13.93 -8.24 -10.46
CA SER A 132 -13.59 -7.80 -11.82
C SER A 132 -14.68 -8.04 -12.87
N GLN A 133 -15.67 -8.88 -12.55
CA GLN A 133 -16.81 -9.19 -13.43
C GLN A 133 -18.04 -8.35 -13.09
N SER A 134 -18.01 -7.63 -11.96
CA SER A 134 -19.11 -6.78 -11.52
C SER A 134 -18.96 -5.36 -12.05
N PRO A 135 -20.05 -4.69 -12.46
CA PRO A 135 -20.01 -3.25 -12.73
C PRO A 135 -19.67 -2.43 -11.47
N ASN A 136 -19.90 -2.98 -10.28
CA ASN A 136 -19.64 -2.33 -8.98
C ASN A 136 -18.34 -2.84 -8.33
N ALA A 137 -17.34 -3.21 -9.14
CA ALA A 137 -16.09 -3.79 -8.66
C ALA A 137 -15.41 -2.94 -7.57
N GLN A 138 -15.41 -1.61 -7.74
CA GLN A 138 -14.81 -0.68 -6.79
C GLN A 138 -15.50 -0.70 -5.43
N ASP A 139 -16.83 -0.73 -5.38
CA ASP A 139 -17.59 -0.80 -4.12
C ASP A 139 -17.38 -2.13 -3.40
N ILE A 140 -17.32 -3.23 -4.16
CA ILE A 140 -17.09 -4.57 -3.62
C ILE A 140 -15.69 -4.67 -2.99
N LEU A 141 -14.66 -4.22 -3.71
CA LEU A 141 -13.29 -4.19 -3.20
C LEU A 141 -13.11 -3.16 -2.08
N GLY A 142 -13.84 -2.04 -2.16
CA GLY A 142 -14.02 -1.05 -1.09
C GLY A 142 -14.44 -1.71 0.20
N LEU A 143 -15.57 -2.40 0.17
CA LEU A 143 -16.11 -3.11 1.34
C LEU A 143 -15.12 -4.15 1.89
N CYS A 144 -14.49 -4.95 1.01
CA CYS A 144 -13.52 -5.97 1.43
C CYS A 144 -12.30 -5.35 2.11
N SER A 145 -11.77 -4.27 1.55
CA SER A 145 -10.62 -3.57 2.12
C SER A 145 -10.99 -2.81 3.41
N GLU A 146 -12.20 -2.26 3.54
CA GLU A 146 -12.64 -1.57 4.75
C GLU A 146 -12.76 -2.53 5.95
N ILE A 147 -13.30 -3.73 5.75
CA ILE A 147 -13.37 -4.76 6.79
C ILE A 147 -11.95 -5.20 7.22
N LEU A 148 -11.07 -5.50 6.27
CA LEU A 148 -9.71 -5.91 6.58
C LEU A 148 -8.88 -4.79 7.22
N ASP A 149 -9.11 -3.53 6.82
CA ASP A 149 -8.47 -2.36 7.42
C ASP A 149 -8.90 -2.20 8.87
N GLY A 150 -10.19 -2.38 9.19
CA GLY A 150 -10.69 -2.34 10.55
C GLY A 150 -10.01 -3.37 11.48
N VAL A 151 -9.68 -4.55 10.95
CA VAL A 151 -8.96 -5.59 11.68
C VAL A 151 -7.46 -5.31 11.78
N ALA A 152 -6.82 -4.82 10.71
CA ALA A 152 -5.38 -4.55 10.68
C ALA A 152 -5.00 -3.26 11.43
N HIS A 153 -5.90 -2.28 11.49
CA HIS A 153 -5.62 -0.96 12.05
C HIS A 153 -5.38 -1.01 13.56
N ASN A 154 -4.22 -0.51 13.98
CA ASN A 154 -3.73 -0.53 15.38
C ASN A 154 -3.73 -1.92 16.02
N ALA A 155 -3.63 -2.99 15.22
CA ALA A 155 -3.64 -4.36 15.73
C ALA A 155 -2.52 -4.65 16.73
N SER A 156 -1.37 -3.95 16.66
CA SER A 156 -0.28 -4.08 17.63
C SER A 156 -0.66 -3.78 19.09
N ARG A 157 -1.83 -3.16 19.32
CA ARG A 157 -2.33 -2.79 20.66
C ARG A 157 -3.53 -3.64 21.11
N ASP A 158 -3.99 -4.60 20.32
CA ASP A 158 -5.20 -5.38 20.58
C ASP A 158 -4.96 -6.87 20.28
N SER A 159 -5.02 -7.71 21.33
CA SER A 159 -4.82 -9.16 21.23
C SER A 159 -5.82 -9.84 20.29
N ASN A 160 -7.06 -9.36 20.25
CA ASN A 160 -8.10 -9.96 19.41
C ASN A 160 -7.83 -9.68 17.93
N LYS A 161 -7.36 -8.47 17.59
CA LYS A 161 -6.92 -8.16 16.23
C LYS A 161 -5.72 -9.00 15.84
N LEU A 162 -4.73 -9.16 16.73
CA LEU A 162 -3.58 -10.04 16.48
C LEU A 162 -4.02 -11.47 16.20
N GLU A 163 -5.00 -12.00 16.94
CA GLU A 163 -5.58 -13.32 16.66
C GLU A 163 -6.16 -13.39 15.24
N LEU A 164 -6.99 -12.42 14.84
CA LEU A 164 -7.53 -12.35 13.47
C LEU A 164 -6.42 -12.25 12.41
N LEU A 165 -5.36 -11.48 12.67
CA LEU A 165 -4.20 -11.36 11.78
C LEU A 165 -3.38 -12.63 11.69
N SER A 166 -3.38 -13.47 12.73
CA SER A 166 -2.64 -14.74 12.77
C SER A 166 -3.29 -15.83 11.89
N LEU A 167 -4.57 -15.67 11.54
CA LEU A 167 -5.30 -16.66 10.75
C LEU A 167 -4.84 -16.63 9.28
N PRO A 168 -4.45 -17.76 8.67
CA PRO A 168 -3.97 -17.78 7.28
C PRO A 168 -4.98 -17.26 6.26
N ILE A 169 -6.27 -17.43 6.51
CA ILE A 169 -7.33 -16.93 5.62
C ILE A 169 -7.32 -15.40 5.47
N THR A 170 -6.85 -14.68 6.50
CA THR A 170 -6.69 -13.23 6.48
C THR A 170 -5.59 -12.82 5.51
N ALA A 171 -4.42 -13.48 5.57
CA ALA A 171 -3.33 -13.26 4.63
C ALA A 171 -3.75 -13.57 3.19
N HIS A 172 -4.50 -14.66 2.96
CA HIS A 172 -5.05 -14.98 1.64
C HIS A 172 -6.01 -13.90 1.12
N ALA A 173 -6.85 -13.32 1.97
CA ALA A 173 -7.73 -12.22 1.59
C ALA A 173 -6.93 -10.97 1.17
N VAL A 174 -5.86 -10.63 1.91
CA VAL A 174 -4.93 -9.54 1.54
C VAL A 174 -4.24 -9.83 0.21
N PHE A 175 -3.75 -11.06 -0.01
CA PHE A 175 -3.15 -11.47 -1.29
C PHE A 175 -4.10 -11.29 -2.46
N LEU A 176 -5.38 -11.67 -2.28
CA LEU A 176 -6.39 -11.53 -3.33
C LEU A 176 -6.66 -10.06 -3.65
N LEU A 177 -6.76 -9.18 -2.65
CA LEU A 177 -6.91 -7.74 -2.88
C LEU A 177 -5.68 -7.17 -3.62
N LEU A 178 -4.48 -7.53 -3.15
CA LEU A 178 -3.23 -7.12 -3.81
C LEU A 178 -3.12 -7.64 -5.23
N SER A 179 -3.68 -8.81 -5.54
CA SER A 179 -3.55 -9.47 -6.85
C SER A 179 -4.70 -9.19 -7.82
N GLN A 180 -5.59 -8.24 -7.51
CA GLN A 180 -6.69 -7.85 -8.40
C GLN A 180 -6.19 -7.27 -9.72
N SER A 181 -6.16 -8.07 -10.77
CA SER A 181 -5.92 -7.60 -12.13
C SER A 181 -7.23 -7.68 -12.89
N PRO A 182 -7.88 -6.56 -13.25
CA PRO A 182 -9.10 -6.64 -14.03
C PRO A 182 -8.78 -7.22 -15.41
N SER A 183 -9.42 -8.35 -15.71
CA SER A 183 -9.29 -9.07 -16.98
C SER A 183 -9.99 -8.36 -18.15
N SER A 184 -10.78 -7.31 -17.91
CA SER A 184 -11.70 -6.75 -18.90
C SER A 184 -11.66 -5.22 -19.10
N GLN A 185 -10.83 -4.46 -18.37
CA GLN A 185 -10.72 -3.02 -18.54
C GLN A 185 -9.27 -2.59 -18.78
N GLN A 186 -8.79 -2.66 -20.03
CA GLN A 186 -7.59 -1.96 -20.51
C GLN A 186 -6.34 -2.03 -19.59
N GLY A 187 -6.17 -3.11 -18.82
CA GLY A 187 -5.06 -3.28 -17.87
C GLY A 187 -5.00 -2.26 -16.72
N ARG A 188 -6.08 -1.54 -16.40
CA ARG A 188 -6.06 -0.51 -15.33
C ARG A 188 -6.41 -1.08 -13.97
N TYR A 189 -5.53 -0.93 -12.99
CA TYR A 189 -5.78 -1.29 -11.60
C TYR A 189 -7.04 -0.63 -11.03
N ILE A 190 -7.82 -1.36 -10.22
CA ILE A 190 -8.95 -0.78 -9.50
C ILE A 190 -8.40 -0.08 -8.25
N PHE A 191 -8.19 1.23 -8.36
CA PHE A 191 -7.77 2.05 -7.24
C PHE A 191 -8.98 2.32 -6.32
N VAL A 192 -9.01 1.64 -5.18
CA VAL A 192 -10.04 1.86 -4.15
C VAL A 192 -9.61 3.01 -3.24
N ILE A 193 -10.27 4.15 -3.41
CA ILE A 193 -10.05 5.36 -2.58
C ILE A 193 -10.68 5.13 -1.20
N GLY A 194 -9.87 5.15 -0.15
CA GLY A 194 -10.31 5.09 1.24
C GLY A 194 -10.72 6.47 1.80
N GLY A 195 -11.14 6.50 3.07
CA GLY A 195 -11.59 7.73 3.73
C GLY A 195 -10.52 8.84 3.84
N SER A 196 -9.23 8.51 3.74
CA SER A 196 -8.12 9.48 3.70
C SER A 196 -7.72 9.92 2.28
N GLY A 197 -8.44 9.48 1.25
CA GLY A 197 -8.12 9.74 -0.16
C GLY A 197 -7.06 8.78 -0.75
N GLU A 198 -6.51 7.88 0.07
CA GLU A 198 -5.43 6.97 -0.32
C GLU A 198 -5.94 5.60 -0.80
N CYS A 199 -5.05 4.80 -1.39
CA CYS A 199 -5.41 3.44 -1.78
C CYS A 199 -5.64 2.55 -0.55
N ASN A 200 -6.90 2.21 -0.27
CA ASN A 200 -7.25 1.44 0.92
C ASN A 200 -6.65 0.03 0.90
N ILE A 201 -6.53 -0.60 -0.28
CA ILE A 201 -5.88 -1.92 -0.42
C ILE A 201 -4.41 -1.87 0.02
N ILE A 202 -3.68 -0.82 -0.34
CA ILE A 202 -2.28 -0.65 0.06
C ILE A 202 -2.17 -0.31 1.55
N GLN A 203 -3.12 0.46 2.08
CA GLN A 203 -3.21 0.73 3.52
C GLN A 203 -3.44 -0.55 4.34
N VAL A 204 -4.34 -1.43 3.88
CA VAL A 204 -4.58 -2.75 4.50
C VAL A 204 -3.29 -3.56 4.51
N PHE A 205 -2.63 -3.68 3.35
CA PHE A 205 -1.36 -4.41 3.23
C PHE A 205 -0.32 -3.87 4.20
N SER A 206 -0.06 -2.56 4.17
CA SER A 206 0.92 -1.89 5.02
C SER A 206 0.61 -2.10 6.50
N SER A 207 -0.66 -1.92 6.92
CA SER A 207 -1.09 -2.12 8.31
C SER A 207 -0.91 -3.58 8.74
N PHE A 208 -1.26 -4.54 7.87
CA PHE A 208 -1.12 -5.97 8.13
C PHE A 208 0.33 -6.35 8.43
N VAL A 209 1.25 -6.02 7.52
CA VAL A 209 2.68 -6.41 7.62
C VAL A 209 3.48 -5.53 8.59
N SER A 210 2.92 -4.41 9.06
CA SER A 210 3.55 -3.58 10.10
C SER A 210 3.54 -4.22 11.49
N THR A 211 2.70 -5.24 11.70
CA THR A 211 2.68 -6.03 12.94
C THR A 211 3.55 -7.26 12.80
N GLU A 212 4.20 -7.69 13.89
CA GLU A 212 4.98 -8.94 13.88
C GLU A 212 4.16 -10.15 13.45
N VAL A 213 2.97 -10.32 14.06
CA VAL A 213 2.06 -11.43 13.78
C VAL A 213 1.60 -11.42 12.33
N GLY A 214 1.15 -10.27 11.82
CA GLY A 214 0.72 -10.15 10.43
C GLY A 214 1.88 -10.37 9.46
N ARG A 215 3.07 -9.83 9.74
CA ARG A 215 4.28 -10.03 8.93
C ARG A 215 4.66 -11.50 8.81
N GLN A 216 4.78 -12.21 9.94
CA GLN A 216 5.10 -13.63 9.97
C GLN A 216 4.05 -14.46 9.23
N ASN A 217 2.76 -14.19 9.47
CA ASN A 217 1.69 -14.90 8.77
C ASN A 217 1.69 -14.63 7.26
N PHE A 218 1.98 -13.40 6.83
CA PHE A 218 2.13 -13.05 5.41
C PHE A 218 3.25 -13.86 4.75
N ILE A 219 4.43 -13.88 5.38
CA ILE A 219 5.62 -14.61 4.87
C ILE A 219 5.33 -16.11 4.80
N LEU A 220 4.82 -16.72 5.88
CA LEU A 220 4.48 -18.14 5.92
C LEU A 220 3.44 -18.52 4.86
N THR A 221 2.40 -17.72 4.71
CA THR A 221 1.34 -17.97 3.70
C THR A 221 1.89 -17.79 2.28
N LEU A 222 2.79 -16.83 2.06
CA LEU A 222 3.41 -16.62 0.75
C LEU A 222 4.36 -17.76 0.37
N ASN A 223 5.15 -18.25 1.33
CA ASN A 223 6.11 -19.33 1.12
C ASN A 223 5.44 -20.70 0.96
N SER A 224 4.33 -20.94 1.66
CA SER A 224 3.51 -22.15 1.51
C SER A 224 2.61 -22.14 0.26
N SER A 225 2.39 -20.97 -0.35
CA SER A 225 1.64 -20.86 -1.60
C SER A 225 2.37 -21.53 -2.76
N ASN A 226 1.60 -22.08 -3.71
CA ASN A 226 2.18 -22.63 -4.94
C ASN A 226 2.95 -21.55 -5.73
N ARG A 227 3.93 -21.99 -6.54
CA ARG A 227 4.82 -21.12 -7.31
C ARG A 227 4.08 -20.06 -8.14
N LYS A 228 2.96 -20.43 -8.78
CA LYS A 228 2.18 -19.53 -9.64
C LYS A 228 1.51 -18.42 -8.82
N THR A 229 0.93 -18.76 -7.68
CA THR A 229 0.32 -17.81 -6.75
C THR A 229 1.37 -16.88 -6.16
N ARG A 230 2.50 -17.42 -5.70
CA ARG A 230 3.62 -16.63 -5.16
C ARG A 230 4.14 -15.62 -6.18
N GLN A 231 4.41 -16.06 -7.41
CA GLN A 231 4.84 -15.16 -8.49
C GLN A 231 3.83 -14.05 -8.80
N ARG A 232 2.52 -14.36 -8.78
CA ARG A 232 1.47 -13.36 -8.99
C ARG A 232 1.46 -12.30 -7.89
N ILE A 233 1.57 -12.71 -6.63
CA ILE A 233 1.58 -11.78 -5.50
C ILE A 233 2.80 -10.88 -5.56
N ILE A 234 3.99 -11.46 -5.78
CA ILE A 234 5.25 -10.71 -5.94
C ILE A 234 5.15 -9.72 -7.11
N ALA A 235 4.67 -10.16 -8.28
CA ALA A 235 4.47 -9.27 -9.42
C ALA A 235 3.49 -8.13 -9.09
N SER A 236 2.41 -8.44 -8.37
CA SER A 236 1.40 -7.44 -8.00
C SER A 236 1.97 -6.38 -7.05
N LEU A 237 2.77 -6.77 -6.04
CA LEU A 237 3.45 -5.84 -5.14
C LEU A 237 4.34 -4.85 -5.90
N ILE A 238 4.96 -5.28 -7.00
CA ILE A 238 5.80 -4.43 -7.85
C ILE A 238 4.95 -3.54 -8.75
N GLU A 239 3.99 -4.13 -9.47
CA GLU A 239 3.16 -3.43 -10.46
C GLU A 239 2.29 -2.33 -9.85
N ARG A 240 1.89 -2.48 -8.57
CA ARG A 240 1.06 -1.48 -7.89
C ARG A 240 1.70 -0.10 -7.84
N SER A 241 3.03 0.00 -7.72
CA SER A 241 3.68 1.31 -7.69
C SER A 241 3.43 2.10 -8.98
N SER A 242 3.60 1.44 -10.13
CA SER A 242 3.39 2.07 -11.44
C SER A 242 1.92 2.34 -11.70
N GLN A 243 1.03 1.46 -11.26
CA GLN A 243 -0.41 1.63 -11.43
C GLN A 243 -0.99 2.79 -10.62
N MET A 244 -0.46 3.06 -9.42
CA MET A 244 -0.88 4.22 -8.62
C MET A 244 -0.48 5.54 -9.28
N VAL A 245 0.67 5.59 -9.95
CA VAL A 245 1.16 6.81 -10.64
C VAL A 245 0.52 6.98 -12.02
N ALA A 246 0.18 5.89 -12.70
CA ALA A 246 -0.50 5.93 -13.99
C ALA A 246 -2.00 6.28 -13.90
N PHE A 247 -2.56 6.34 -12.68
CA PHE A 247 -3.98 6.59 -12.47
C PHE A 247 -4.29 8.07 -12.69
N PRO A 248 -5.26 8.43 -13.56
CA PRO A 248 -5.47 9.82 -13.94
C PRO A 248 -5.91 10.68 -12.75
N THR A 249 -5.17 11.76 -12.52
CA THR A 249 -5.48 12.85 -11.56
C THR A 249 -6.90 13.44 -11.75
N GLY A 250 -7.54 13.22 -12.90
CA GLY A 250 -8.91 13.63 -13.20
C GLY A 250 -10.03 12.93 -12.40
N LEU A 251 -9.72 11.91 -11.58
CA LEU A 251 -10.69 11.27 -10.68
C LEU A 251 -10.68 11.85 -9.25
N GLY A 252 -10.01 12.99 -9.04
CA GLY A 252 -10.00 13.68 -7.75
C GLY A 252 -9.04 13.09 -6.70
N ILE A 253 -8.17 12.15 -7.09
CA ILE A 253 -7.09 11.67 -6.23
C ILE A 253 -5.96 12.70 -6.24
N SER A 254 -5.59 13.21 -5.07
CA SER A 254 -4.50 14.17 -4.94
C SER A 254 -3.15 13.47 -5.11
N ARG A 255 -2.15 14.20 -5.60
CA ARG A 255 -0.77 13.68 -5.71
C ARG A 255 -0.21 13.29 -4.33
N VAL A 256 -0.60 14.02 -3.29
CA VAL A 256 -0.26 13.69 -1.90
C VAL A 256 -0.75 12.29 -1.55
N SER A 257 -2.02 11.97 -1.80
CA SER A 257 -2.57 10.64 -1.54
C SER A 257 -1.84 9.53 -2.33
N THR A 258 -1.43 9.81 -3.57
CA THR A 258 -0.63 8.86 -4.37
C THR A 258 0.73 8.58 -3.75
N ILE A 259 1.44 9.61 -3.27
CA ILE A 259 2.72 9.44 -2.58
C ILE A 259 2.53 8.69 -1.26
N GLN A 260 1.52 9.04 -0.46
CA GLN A 260 1.25 8.33 0.79
C GLN A 260 1.00 6.83 0.53
N GLY A 261 0.25 6.50 -0.53
CA GLY A 261 0.07 5.13 -1.00
C GLY A 261 1.38 4.44 -1.40
N LEU A 262 2.23 5.10 -2.19
CA LEU A 262 3.55 4.57 -2.57
C LEU A 262 4.44 4.32 -1.35
N SER A 263 4.47 5.24 -0.40
CA SER A 263 5.28 5.12 0.81
C SER A 263 4.79 3.98 1.70
N ARG A 264 3.47 3.77 1.80
CA ARG A 264 2.89 2.61 2.48
C ARG A 264 3.23 1.29 1.81
N LEU A 265 3.21 1.25 0.47
CA LEU A 265 3.64 0.07 -0.29
C LEU A 265 5.11 -0.25 0.00
N ILE A 266 6.00 0.74 -0.09
CA ILE A 266 7.44 0.57 0.14
C ILE A 266 7.73 0.14 1.57
N ASN A 267 7.12 0.79 2.56
CA ASN A 267 7.28 0.40 3.97
C ASN A 267 6.72 -1.00 4.23
N GLY A 268 5.60 -1.35 3.60
CA GLY A 268 5.06 -2.71 3.72
C GLY A 268 5.98 -3.75 3.09
N VAL A 269 6.58 -3.45 1.94
CA VAL A 269 7.54 -4.34 1.28
C VAL A 269 8.84 -4.44 2.06
N SER A 270 9.36 -3.35 2.65
CA SER A 270 10.59 -3.39 3.45
C SER A 270 10.46 -4.36 4.63
N CYS A 271 9.29 -4.40 5.29
CA CYS A 271 9.00 -5.39 6.32
C CYS A 271 9.17 -6.83 5.81
N LEU A 272 8.82 -7.12 4.55
CA LEU A 272 8.94 -8.47 3.99
C LEU A 272 10.36 -8.85 3.56
N LEU A 273 11.28 -7.89 3.46
CA LEU A 273 12.66 -8.14 2.99
C LEU A 273 13.57 -8.80 4.05
N GLU A 274 13.05 -9.07 5.25
CA GLU A 274 13.71 -9.92 6.24
C GLU A 274 13.78 -11.39 5.77
N ASP A 275 12.89 -11.81 4.85
CA ASP A 275 12.90 -13.13 4.24
C ASP A 275 13.68 -13.13 2.91
N ASP A 276 14.72 -13.96 2.87
CA ASP A 276 15.67 -14.06 1.75
C ASP A 276 15.02 -14.55 0.44
N ASP A 277 14.02 -15.42 0.51
CA ASP A 277 13.34 -15.97 -0.66
C ASP A 277 12.41 -14.92 -1.29
N ILE A 278 11.76 -14.11 -0.46
CA ILE A 278 10.98 -12.96 -0.91
C ILE A 278 11.89 -11.91 -1.53
N LEU A 279 12.98 -11.53 -0.86
CA LEU A 279 13.97 -10.58 -1.37
C LEU A 279 14.53 -11.04 -2.73
N TYR A 280 14.90 -12.31 -2.86
CA TYR A 280 15.36 -12.89 -4.12
C TYR A 280 14.28 -12.80 -5.21
N SER A 281 13.03 -13.15 -4.88
CA SER A 281 11.90 -13.12 -5.82
C SER A 281 11.60 -11.71 -6.32
N LEU A 282 11.62 -10.71 -5.44
CA LEU A 282 11.44 -9.29 -5.79
C LEU A 282 12.61 -8.78 -6.64
N SER A 283 13.85 -9.10 -6.25
CA SER A 283 15.06 -8.68 -6.94
C SER A 283 15.11 -9.16 -8.40
N ARG A 284 14.65 -10.39 -8.66
CA ARG A 284 14.54 -10.94 -10.02
C ARG A 284 13.61 -10.15 -10.95
N LEU A 285 12.70 -9.36 -10.39
CA LEU A 285 11.76 -8.52 -11.14
C LEU A 285 12.13 -7.04 -11.08
N ASN A 286 13.37 -6.71 -10.67
CA ASN A 286 13.90 -5.35 -10.61
C ASN A 286 13.00 -4.38 -9.84
N PHE A 287 12.44 -4.81 -8.70
CA PHE A 287 11.49 -4.02 -7.92
C PHE A 287 12.01 -2.62 -7.55
N ILE A 288 13.30 -2.51 -7.21
CA ILE A 288 13.97 -1.24 -6.87
C ILE A 288 13.89 -0.25 -8.04
N GLN A 289 14.19 -0.70 -9.26
CA GLN A 289 14.09 0.13 -10.46
C GLN A 289 12.64 0.59 -10.70
N LYS A 290 11.67 -0.32 -10.53
CA LYS A 290 10.25 -0.02 -10.75
C LYS A 290 9.70 1.00 -9.74
N TYR A 291 10.11 0.88 -8.49
CA TYR A 291 9.71 1.82 -7.42
C TYR A 291 10.35 3.19 -7.63
N ALA A 292 11.66 3.24 -7.94
CA ALA A 292 12.33 4.48 -8.30
C ALA A 292 11.66 5.17 -9.51
N ALA A 293 11.33 4.42 -10.56
CA ALA A 293 10.65 4.95 -11.74
C ALA A 293 9.25 5.51 -11.43
N SER A 294 8.56 4.92 -10.45
CA SER A 294 7.24 5.41 -10.02
C SER A 294 7.38 6.77 -9.32
N TYR A 295 8.36 6.94 -8.42
CA TYR A 295 8.65 8.25 -7.81
C TYR A 295 9.11 9.29 -8.84
N ALA A 296 9.98 8.91 -9.77
CA ALA A 296 10.43 9.81 -10.82
C ALA A 296 9.27 10.28 -11.69
N SER A 297 8.36 9.38 -12.10
CA SER A 297 7.22 9.71 -12.93
C SER A 297 6.27 10.73 -12.28
N ILE A 298 5.94 10.55 -10.98
CA ILE A 298 5.06 11.49 -10.28
C ILE A 298 5.74 12.83 -9.98
N ALA A 299 7.06 12.82 -9.71
CA ALA A 299 7.85 14.04 -9.56
C ALA A 299 7.88 14.85 -10.86
N GLU A 300 8.10 14.18 -12.00
CA GLU A 300 8.11 14.82 -13.30
C GLU A 300 6.75 15.41 -13.67
N GLU A 301 5.67 14.67 -13.41
CA GLU A 301 4.32 15.18 -13.62
C GLU A 301 4.07 16.43 -12.78
N ALA A 302 4.34 16.37 -11.47
CA ALA A 302 4.17 17.51 -10.57
C ALA A 302 5.02 18.72 -10.94
N SER A 303 6.22 18.50 -11.50
CA SER A 303 7.12 19.59 -11.92
C SER A 303 6.62 20.40 -13.12
N ARG A 304 5.66 19.87 -13.89
CA ARG A 304 5.07 20.53 -15.06
C ARG A 304 3.94 21.48 -14.67
N ASP A 305 3.40 21.35 -13.46
CA ASP A 305 2.34 22.21 -12.95
C ASP A 305 2.89 23.55 -12.46
N ARG A 306 2.07 24.59 -12.62
CA ARG A 306 2.41 25.95 -12.19
C ARG A 306 2.27 26.14 -10.68
N ASP A 307 1.35 25.40 -10.07
CA ASP A 307 1.09 25.48 -8.64
C ASP A 307 2.00 24.50 -7.91
N ARG A 308 2.90 25.05 -7.10
CA ARG A 308 3.74 24.26 -6.21
C ARG A 308 2.91 23.81 -5.01
N ASP A 309 2.87 22.50 -4.78
CA ASP A 309 2.29 21.89 -3.58
C ASP A 309 3.42 21.53 -2.61
N PRO A 310 3.67 22.33 -1.55
CA PRO A 310 4.77 22.09 -0.61
C PRO A 310 4.60 20.80 0.17
N GLU A 311 3.36 20.39 0.46
CA GLU A 311 3.07 19.14 1.17
C GLU A 311 3.52 17.94 0.34
N PHE A 312 3.17 17.94 -0.95
CA PHE A 312 3.61 16.91 -1.88
C PHE A 312 5.14 16.79 -1.94
N TRP A 313 5.86 17.90 -2.14
CA TRP A 313 7.33 17.86 -2.28
C TRP A 313 8.03 17.43 -1.00
N ASN A 314 7.54 17.89 0.16
CA ASN A 314 8.03 17.43 1.46
C ASN A 314 7.85 15.92 1.60
N LEU A 315 6.65 15.41 1.33
CA LEU A 315 6.37 13.99 1.47
C LEU A 315 7.16 13.13 0.48
N LEU A 316 7.26 13.55 -0.78
CA LEU A 316 8.03 12.85 -1.81
C LEU A 316 9.51 12.77 -1.43
N SER A 317 10.09 13.85 -0.91
CA SER A 317 11.50 13.88 -0.50
C SER A 317 11.79 12.92 0.65
N LEU A 318 10.97 12.95 1.71
CA LEU A 318 11.08 12.04 2.85
C LEU A 318 10.90 10.57 2.43
N SER A 319 9.97 10.33 1.51
CA SER A 319 9.69 8.99 0.99
C SER A 319 10.84 8.48 0.13
N THR A 320 11.49 9.35 -0.64
CA THR A 320 12.67 9.03 -1.45
C THR A 320 13.88 8.69 -0.57
N VAL A 321 14.09 9.44 0.51
CA VAL A 321 15.11 9.13 1.53
C VAL A 321 14.82 7.78 2.19
N THR A 322 13.58 7.55 2.60
CA THR A 322 13.16 6.28 3.23
C THR A 322 13.36 5.09 2.29
N PHE A 323 13.03 5.26 1.00
CA PHE A 323 13.28 4.25 -0.04
C PHE A 323 14.76 3.86 -0.12
N LEU A 324 15.68 4.84 -0.15
CA LEU A 324 17.11 4.57 -0.15
C LEU A 324 17.54 3.85 1.13
N GLN A 325 17.16 4.38 2.29
CA GLN A 325 17.62 3.86 3.58
C GLN A 325 17.09 2.45 3.86
N GLU A 326 15.78 2.25 3.71
CA GLU A 326 15.14 0.99 4.07
C GLU A 326 15.35 -0.06 2.97
N LEU A 327 15.08 0.23 1.69
CA LEU A 327 15.15 -0.83 0.66
C LEU A 327 16.57 -1.11 0.15
N ILE A 328 17.39 -0.07 -0.02
CA ILE A 328 18.72 -0.22 -0.64
C ILE A 328 19.79 -0.45 0.42
N LEU A 329 19.94 0.45 1.38
CA LEU A 329 21.06 0.40 2.33
C LEU A 329 20.90 -0.70 3.38
N LYS A 330 19.67 -0.88 3.89
CA LYS A 330 19.40 -1.84 4.97
C LYS A 330 19.13 -3.26 4.47
N HIS A 331 18.35 -3.43 3.40
CA HIS A 331 17.86 -4.75 2.99
C HIS A 331 18.51 -5.33 1.72
N ALA A 332 19.19 -4.55 0.89
CA ALA A 332 19.81 -5.12 -0.31
C ALA A 332 21.08 -5.92 0.02
N LYS A 333 21.19 -7.15 -0.51
CA LYS A 333 22.43 -7.95 -0.40
C LYS A 333 23.65 -7.26 -1.02
N ASN A 334 23.43 -6.45 -2.06
CA ASN A 334 24.45 -5.62 -2.69
C ASN A 334 23.90 -4.20 -2.92
N PRO A 335 24.17 -3.26 -1.99
CA PRO A 335 23.71 -1.88 -2.10
C PRO A 335 24.19 -1.17 -3.37
N TYR A 336 25.40 -1.46 -3.88
CA TYR A 336 25.92 -0.85 -5.12
C TYR A 336 25.05 -1.19 -6.33
N ARG A 337 24.78 -2.49 -6.53
CA ARG A 337 23.96 -2.95 -7.65
C ARG A 337 22.51 -2.45 -7.52
N SER A 338 21.96 -2.46 -6.32
CA SER A 338 20.63 -1.93 -6.05
C SER A 338 20.54 -0.43 -6.31
N LEU A 339 21.58 0.34 -5.95
CA LEU A 339 21.66 1.76 -6.26
C LEU A 339 21.72 2.00 -7.77
N VAL A 340 22.51 1.22 -8.51
CA VAL A 340 22.52 1.25 -10.00
C VAL A 340 21.11 1.06 -10.56
N HIS A 341 20.39 0.04 -10.10
CA HIS A 341 19.01 -0.19 -10.53
C HIS A 341 18.06 0.97 -10.17
N ALA A 342 18.27 1.62 -9.03
CA ALA A 342 17.48 2.78 -8.66
C ALA A 342 17.79 4.01 -9.54
N LEU A 343 19.06 4.22 -9.90
CA LEU A 343 19.49 5.25 -10.84
C LEU A 343 18.95 5.01 -12.25
N ASP A 344 18.95 3.76 -12.72
CA ASP A 344 18.30 3.36 -13.98
C ASP A 344 16.78 3.58 -13.93
N GLY A 345 16.20 3.61 -12.73
CA GLY A 345 14.81 4.00 -12.47
C GLY A 345 14.63 5.51 -12.30
N HIS A 346 15.63 6.34 -12.63
CA HIS A 346 15.58 7.80 -12.51
C HIS A 346 15.36 8.34 -11.09
N LEU A 347 15.82 7.61 -10.05
CA LEU A 347 15.76 8.09 -8.66
C LEU A 347 16.48 9.45 -8.50
N PHE A 348 17.61 9.61 -9.18
CA PHE A 348 18.40 10.83 -9.04
C PHE A 348 17.70 12.07 -9.61
N PRO A 349 17.18 12.07 -10.86
CA PRO A 349 16.28 13.11 -11.35
C PRO A 349 15.11 13.45 -10.41
N CYS A 350 14.55 12.46 -9.71
CA CYS A 350 13.50 12.68 -8.71
C CYS A 350 14.00 13.53 -7.52
N VAL A 351 15.18 13.21 -6.99
CA VAL A 351 15.81 13.98 -5.89
C VAL A 351 16.15 15.40 -6.32
N GLU A 352 16.67 15.59 -7.53
CA GLU A 352 16.91 16.92 -8.08
C GLU A 352 15.63 17.77 -8.11
N LEU A 353 14.52 17.18 -8.57
CA LEU A 353 13.23 17.85 -8.58
C LEU A 353 12.73 18.17 -7.17
N CYS A 354 12.95 17.27 -6.19
CA CYS A 354 12.63 17.54 -4.80
C CYS A 354 13.41 18.76 -4.29
N LEU A 355 14.74 18.75 -4.40
CA LEU A 355 15.59 19.87 -3.96
C LEU A 355 15.23 21.19 -4.65
N LEU A 356 14.84 21.16 -5.93
CA LEU A 356 14.40 22.37 -6.65
C LEU A 356 13.03 22.91 -6.23
N ASN A 357 12.24 22.16 -5.47
CA ASN A 357 10.88 22.55 -5.06
C ASN A 357 10.65 22.56 -3.54
N LEU A 358 11.56 22.00 -2.73
CA LEU A 358 11.49 22.08 -1.28
C LEU A 358 11.69 23.52 -0.79
N GLU A 359 10.97 23.90 0.27
CA GLU A 359 11.10 25.22 0.92
C GLU A 359 11.69 25.11 2.33
N SER A 360 11.46 23.99 3.01
CA SER A 360 11.94 23.76 4.37
C SER A 360 13.44 23.46 4.39
N HIS A 361 14.21 24.32 5.06
CA HIS A 361 15.66 24.13 5.21
C HIS A 361 16.02 22.80 5.90
N LYS A 362 15.27 22.44 6.96
CA LYS A 362 15.46 21.17 7.66
C LYS A 362 15.31 19.96 6.74
N ILE A 363 14.28 19.96 5.89
CA ILE A 363 14.04 18.83 4.97
C ILE A 363 15.11 18.80 3.87
N ILE A 364 15.57 19.96 3.42
CA ILE A 364 16.69 20.05 2.48
C ILE A 364 17.94 19.42 3.11
N GLU A 365 18.32 19.83 4.32
CA GLU A 365 19.46 19.25 5.05
C GLU A 365 19.30 17.73 5.21
N ASP A 366 18.12 17.26 5.64
CA ASP A 366 17.84 15.82 5.75
C ASP A 366 18.05 15.09 4.42
N VAL A 367 17.62 15.65 3.28
CA VAL A 367 17.86 15.06 1.95
C VAL A 367 19.34 15.08 1.58
N LEU A 368 20.04 16.18 1.81
CA LEU A 368 21.47 16.30 1.50
C LEU A 368 22.29 15.30 2.33
N ASP A 369 22.03 15.21 3.62
CA ASP A 369 22.77 14.35 4.53
C ASP A 369 22.43 12.87 4.31
N ARG A 370 21.14 12.54 4.24
CA ARG A 370 20.72 11.14 4.22
C ARG A 370 20.68 10.53 2.83
N PHE A 371 20.55 11.34 1.79
CA PHE A 371 20.58 10.87 0.40
C PHE A 371 21.94 11.19 -0.25
N CYS A 372 22.29 12.45 -0.41
CA CYS A 372 23.47 12.82 -1.20
C CYS A 372 24.77 12.33 -0.56
N ALA A 373 24.94 12.48 0.77
CA ALA A 373 26.15 12.00 1.42
C ALA A 373 26.26 10.46 1.38
N GLU A 374 25.15 9.73 1.55
CA GLU A 374 25.15 8.28 1.45
C GLU A 374 25.48 7.81 0.04
N VAL A 375 24.79 8.31 -0.98
CA VAL A 375 25.02 7.92 -2.38
C VAL A 375 26.46 8.26 -2.82
N SER A 376 27.05 9.36 -2.33
CA SER A 376 28.47 9.71 -2.59
C SER A 376 29.45 8.60 -2.22
N LYS A 377 29.18 7.85 -1.15
CA LYS A 377 30.04 6.73 -0.72
C LYS A 377 30.09 5.59 -1.75
N TYR A 378 29.10 5.51 -2.64
CA TYR A 378 28.96 4.44 -3.63
C TYR A 378 29.38 4.86 -5.05
N PHE A 379 29.58 6.16 -5.31
CA PHE A 379 29.99 6.69 -6.63
C PHE A 379 31.46 6.44 -7.00
N THR A 380 32.21 5.71 -6.18
CA THR A 380 33.58 5.28 -6.53
C THR A 380 33.61 4.10 -7.50
N SER A 381 32.46 3.48 -7.83
CA SER A 381 32.39 2.36 -8.76
C SER A 381 32.04 2.79 -10.20
N SER A 382 32.70 2.22 -11.21
CA SER A 382 32.50 2.56 -12.63
C SER A 382 31.07 2.29 -13.12
N GLU A 383 30.39 1.30 -12.55
CA GLU A 383 28.99 0.95 -12.89
C GLU A 383 27.99 2.02 -12.45
N THR A 384 28.10 2.51 -11.20
CA THR A 384 27.23 3.58 -10.68
C THR A 384 27.43 4.88 -11.46
N CYS A 385 28.67 5.17 -11.84
CA CYS A 385 29.01 6.33 -12.66
C CYS A 385 28.41 6.25 -14.06
N ARG A 386 28.45 5.07 -14.68
CA ARG A 386 27.90 4.83 -16.03
C ARG A 386 26.37 4.92 -16.03
N ALA A 387 25.70 4.30 -15.06
CA ALA A 387 24.24 4.35 -14.92
C ALA A 387 23.76 5.80 -14.74
N TRP A 388 24.46 6.57 -13.90
CA TRP A 388 24.18 7.98 -13.73
C TRP A 388 24.35 8.77 -15.04
N ALA A 389 25.45 8.56 -15.76
CA ALA A 389 25.74 9.25 -17.02
C ALA A 389 24.65 9.02 -18.09
N LEU A 390 24.01 7.84 -18.05
CA LEU A 390 22.92 7.48 -18.96
C LEU A 390 21.56 8.04 -18.50
N SER A 391 21.34 8.17 -17.19
CA SER A 391 20.06 8.64 -16.62
C SER A 391 19.85 10.16 -16.66
N SER A 392 20.92 10.93 -16.91
CA SER A 392 20.95 12.38 -16.74
C SER A 392 20.63 13.12 -18.05
N GLN A 393 19.59 13.98 -18.06
CA GLN A 393 19.55 15.19 -18.90
C GLN A 393 20.23 16.33 -18.10
N PRO A 394 21.57 16.40 -18.07
CA PRO A 394 22.28 16.84 -16.87
C PRO A 394 22.31 18.37 -16.74
N HIS A 395 22.37 19.11 -17.84
CA HIS A 395 22.91 20.47 -17.78
C HIS A 395 21.98 21.49 -17.12
N ARG A 396 20.66 21.47 -17.39
CA ARG A 396 19.76 22.53 -16.90
C ARG A 396 19.35 22.39 -15.43
N ARG A 397 19.14 21.17 -14.93
CA ARG A 397 18.73 20.95 -13.52
C ARG A 397 19.92 21.10 -12.58
N GLN A 398 21.07 20.56 -12.97
CA GLN A 398 22.32 20.70 -12.22
C GLN A 398 22.73 22.17 -12.08
N GLU A 399 22.65 22.96 -13.16
CA GLU A 399 22.96 24.40 -13.10
C GLU A 399 22.05 25.14 -12.09
N LYS A 400 20.74 24.87 -12.12
CA LYS A 400 19.79 25.45 -11.15
C LYS A 400 20.07 25.02 -9.72
N LEU A 401 20.46 23.76 -9.51
CA LEU A 401 20.81 23.26 -8.18
C LEU A 401 22.11 23.89 -7.67
N SER A 402 23.13 24.04 -8.51
CA SER A 402 24.37 24.73 -8.15
C SER A 402 24.17 26.21 -7.83
N GLN A 403 23.25 26.88 -8.52
CA GLN A 403 22.85 28.25 -8.21
C GLN A 403 22.08 28.33 -6.88
N ARG A 404 21.17 27.38 -6.61
CA ARG A 404 20.35 27.36 -5.40
C ARG A 404 21.13 26.93 -4.16
N TYR A 405 22.06 26.00 -4.32
CA TYR A 405 22.86 25.38 -3.26
C TYR A 405 24.35 25.52 -3.60
N PRO A 406 24.91 26.74 -3.48
CA PRO A 406 26.30 26.99 -3.82
C PRO A 406 27.23 26.18 -2.90
N GLY A 407 28.26 25.57 -3.48
CA GLY A 407 29.17 24.67 -2.77
C GLY A 407 29.88 25.29 -1.57
N GLU A 408 30.09 26.61 -1.59
CA GLU A 408 30.66 27.38 -0.47
C GLU A 408 29.80 27.31 0.80
N ARG A 409 28.47 27.18 0.66
CA ARG A 409 27.52 27.08 1.76
C ARG A 409 27.06 25.65 2.01
N TYR A 410 27.03 24.83 0.97
CA TYR A 410 26.56 23.44 1.01
C TYR A 410 27.69 22.51 0.56
N SER A 411 28.65 22.28 1.46
CA SER A 411 29.84 21.46 1.20
C SER A 411 29.50 20.02 0.75
N ILE A 412 28.39 19.47 1.26
CA ILE A 412 27.88 18.15 0.88
C ILE A 412 27.47 18.13 -0.59
N MET A 413 26.83 19.19 -1.09
CA MET A 413 26.50 19.31 -2.52
C MET A 413 27.75 19.45 -3.38
N ALA A 414 28.75 20.20 -2.93
CA ALA A 414 30.03 20.28 -3.63
C ALA A 414 30.72 18.91 -3.70
N GLY A 415 30.82 18.20 -2.58
CA GLY A 415 31.40 16.85 -2.52
C GLY A 415 30.63 15.84 -3.37
N PHE A 416 29.31 15.91 -3.34
CA PHE A 416 28.43 15.09 -4.18
C PHE A 416 28.66 15.36 -5.67
N TRP A 417 28.72 16.62 -6.10
CA TRP A 417 28.97 16.96 -7.49
C TRP A 417 30.36 16.59 -7.97
N ASN A 418 31.38 16.75 -7.12
CA ASN A 418 32.74 16.34 -7.44
C ASN A 418 32.81 14.81 -7.60
N SER A 419 32.22 14.05 -6.67
CA SER A 419 32.13 12.59 -6.76
C SER A 419 31.45 12.14 -8.05
N LEU A 420 30.41 12.86 -8.48
CA LEU A 420 29.73 12.61 -9.75
C LEU A 420 30.58 12.95 -10.98
N GLN A 421 31.29 14.07 -10.96
CA GLN A 421 32.17 14.48 -12.06
C GLN A 421 33.37 13.54 -12.21
N ASP A 422 33.98 13.13 -11.11
CA ASP A 422 35.08 12.18 -11.08
C ASP A 422 34.63 10.83 -11.65
N GLY A 423 33.45 10.38 -11.22
CA GLY A 423 32.82 9.19 -11.77
C GLY A 423 32.57 9.24 -13.28
N LEU A 424 32.08 10.37 -13.77
CA LEU A 424 31.90 10.60 -15.20
C LEU A 424 33.21 10.49 -15.99
N GLN A 425 34.28 11.07 -15.47
CA GLN A 425 35.59 11.05 -16.13
C GLN A 425 36.12 9.62 -16.23
N LEU A 426 35.99 8.83 -15.14
CA LEU A 426 36.34 7.41 -15.11
C LEU A 426 35.55 6.59 -16.14
N SER A 427 34.25 6.85 -16.29
CA SER A 427 33.41 6.15 -17.27
C SER A 427 33.79 6.45 -18.73
N LYS A 428 34.37 7.63 -19.00
CA LYS A 428 34.84 8.03 -20.35
C LYS A 428 36.17 7.37 -20.68
N THR A 429 37.05 7.18 -19.69
CA THR A 429 38.31 6.44 -19.86
C THR A 429 38.08 4.95 -20.08
N ASP A 430 37.09 4.33 -19.42
CA ASP A 430 36.75 2.91 -19.61
C ASP A 430 36.18 2.60 -21.01
N ARG A 431 35.62 3.57 -21.73
CA ARG A 431 35.17 3.39 -23.13
C ARG A 431 36.31 3.22 -24.13
N LEU A 432 37.57 3.39 -23.72
CA LEU A 432 38.74 3.16 -24.56
C LEU A 432 39.27 1.71 -24.52
N CYS A 433 38.65 0.82 -23.73
CA CYS A 433 38.91 -0.63 -23.79
C CYS A 433 37.67 -1.38 -24.31
N PRO A 434 37.66 -1.86 -25.57
CA PRO A 434 36.62 -2.72 -26.06
C PRO A 434 36.98 -4.17 -25.74
N GLU A 435 36.49 -4.73 -24.63
CA GLU A 435 36.33 -6.18 -24.53
C GLU A 435 34.94 -6.54 -23.98
N PRO A 436 34.18 -7.40 -24.69
CA PRO A 436 32.99 -8.02 -24.14
C PRO A 436 33.41 -9.27 -23.37
N ILE A 437 33.66 -9.16 -22.06
CA ILE A 437 33.65 -10.33 -21.17
C ILE A 437 32.24 -10.44 -20.57
N LEU A 438 31.26 -10.68 -21.43
CA LEU A 438 29.97 -11.25 -21.06
C LEU A 438 29.96 -12.69 -21.57
N ASN A 439 30.63 -13.58 -20.84
CA ASN A 439 30.39 -15.03 -20.78
C ASN A 439 31.47 -15.68 -19.92
N LYS A 440 31.31 -15.66 -18.59
CA LYS A 440 31.82 -16.66 -17.64
C LYS A 440 31.53 -16.23 -16.20
N CYS A 441 30.25 -16.20 -15.86
CA CYS A 441 29.77 -16.59 -14.53
C CYS A 441 28.52 -17.45 -14.77
N ALA A 442 28.71 -18.57 -15.46
CA ALA A 442 27.97 -19.76 -15.08
C ALA A 442 28.57 -20.18 -13.73
N PHE A 443 27.75 -20.31 -12.69
CA PHE A 443 27.86 -21.35 -11.66
C PHE A 443 26.62 -21.27 -10.75
N ASP A 444 25.88 -22.38 -10.76
CA ASP A 444 25.11 -23.04 -9.70
C ASP A 444 24.16 -22.25 -8.78
#